data_AF-A0A957VZB2-F1
#
_entry.id   AF-A0A957VZB2-F1
#
_cell.length_a   1.000
_cell.length_b   1.000
_cell.length_c   1.000
_cell.angle_alpha   90.00
_cell.angle_beta   90.00
_cell.angle_gamma   90.00
#
_symmetry.space_group_name_H-M   'P 1'
#
loop_
_entity.id
_entity.type
_entity.pdbx_description
1 polymer ?
#
loop_
_entity_poly.entity_id
_entity_poly.type
_entity_poly.pdbx_seq_one_letter_code
_entity_poly.pdbx_strand_id
1 'polypeptide(L)'
;AQCPSDDMDSFQDVSRHKYFNTNNLWLNLPALKAMLQAKDNILGLPMIRNSKTVDPRDSGSTPVYQLETAMGSAIGIFQGAGAIRVPRTRFAPVKTTEDLLAIRSDAYILTDDYRIVGNPERTLEQIVISLDKAYYKLIDDMEARFPHGAPSLIDCERLAITGDVTFGPDVVLSGAVQIINESDEQRQVEAGAVIEAEKVL
;
A
#
# COMPACT_ATOMS: atom_id res chain seq x y z
N ALA A 1 -10.40 -7.89 -5.81
CA ALA A 1 -11.83 -8.17 -5.53
C ALA A 1 -12.62 -8.55 -6.79
N GLN A 2 -12.31 -7.99 -7.97
CA GLN A 2 -13.02 -8.34 -9.22
C GLN A 2 -12.23 -9.28 -10.15
N CYS A 3 -10.94 -9.51 -9.88
CA CYS A 3 -10.14 -10.50 -10.60
C CYS A 3 -10.44 -11.90 -10.04
N PRO A 4 -10.81 -12.89 -10.89
CA PRO A 4 -10.82 -14.30 -10.51
C PRO A 4 -9.44 -14.76 -10.01
N SER A 5 -9.41 -15.80 -9.17
CA SER A 5 -8.16 -16.39 -8.65
C SER A 5 -7.24 -16.85 -9.78
N ASP A 6 -7.81 -17.46 -10.81
CA ASP A 6 -7.08 -18.10 -11.90
C ASP A 6 -6.46 -17.08 -12.87
N ASP A 7 -6.92 -15.83 -12.81
CA ASP A 7 -6.43 -14.72 -13.63
C ASP A 7 -5.42 -13.82 -12.90
N MET A 8 -5.07 -14.14 -11.64
CA MET A 8 -4.25 -13.26 -10.79
C MET A 8 -2.86 -12.98 -11.39
N ASP A 9 -2.22 -13.95 -12.02
CA ASP A 9 -0.92 -13.77 -12.68
C ASP A 9 -1.03 -12.76 -13.82
N SER A 10 -2.10 -12.84 -14.61
CA SER A 10 -2.37 -11.87 -15.67
C SER A 10 -2.66 -10.48 -15.09
N PHE A 11 -3.42 -10.39 -14.01
CA PHE A 11 -3.74 -9.12 -13.34
C PHE A 11 -2.50 -8.43 -12.76
N GLN A 12 -1.54 -9.19 -12.26
CA GLN A 12 -0.27 -8.69 -11.70
C GLN A 12 0.78 -8.37 -12.77
N ASP A 13 0.59 -8.79 -14.02
CA ASP A 13 1.48 -8.45 -15.14
C ASP A 13 1.37 -6.95 -15.50
N VAL A 14 2.29 -6.17 -14.93
CA VAL A 14 2.40 -4.72 -15.17
C VAL A 14 2.83 -4.38 -16.60
N SER A 15 3.38 -5.34 -17.35
CA SER A 15 3.69 -5.17 -18.78
C SER A 15 2.43 -5.29 -19.65
N ARG A 16 1.42 -6.02 -19.18
CA ARG A 16 0.09 -6.12 -19.81
C ARG A 16 -0.84 -5.01 -19.35
N HIS A 17 -1.02 -4.86 -18.04
CA HIS A 17 -1.89 -3.86 -17.42
C HIS A 17 -1.08 -2.65 -16.94
N LYS A 18 -0.54 -1.88 -17.89
CA LYS A 18 0.42 -0.78 -17.66
C LYS A 18 -0.14 0.46 -16.95
N TYR A 19 -1.46 0.56 -16.82
CA TYR A 19 -2.13 1.75 -16.27
C TYR A 19 -2.81 1.42 -14.95
N PHE A 20 -2.36 2.11 -13.88
CA PHE A 20 -2.93 1.97 -12.55
C PHE A 20 -3.80 3.16 -12.19
N ASN A 21 -5.00 2.91 -11.67
CA ASN A 21 -5.90 3.98 -11.22
C ASN A 21 -5.38 4.59 -9.91
N THR A 22 -5.05 5.88 -9.93
CA THR A 22 -4.61 6.63 -8.73
C THR A 22 -5.75 6.99 -7.79
N ASN A 23 -7.00 6.84 -8.26
CA ASN A 23 -8.22 7.32 -7.61
C ASN A 23 -8.32 8.87 -7.50
N ASN A 24 -7.45 9.61 -8.21
CA ASN A 24 -7.61 11.04 -8.45
C ASN A 24 -8.60 11.24 -9.61
N LEU A 25 -9.85 11.62 -9.30
CA LEU A 25 -10.93 11.76 -10.27
C LEU A 25 -11.37 13.21 -10.40
N TRP A 26 -11.63 13.65 -11.63
CA TRP A 26 -12.20 14.96 -11.94
C TRP A 26 -13.62 14.76 -12.46
N LEU A 27 -14.59 15.41 -11.81
CA LEU A 27 -16.01 15.22 -12.10
C LEU A 27 -16.64 16.56 -12.50
N ASN A 28 -17.43 16.55 -13.57
CA ASN A 28 -18.32 17.65 -13.90
C ASN A 28 -19.61 17.51 -13.06
N LEU A 29 -19.75 18.33 -12.02
CA LEU A 29 -20.87 18.24 -11.07
C LEU A 29 -22.25 18.42 -11.73
N PRO A 30 -22.47 19.39 -12.66
CA PRO A 30 -23.71 19.46 -13.43
C PRO A 30 -24.04 18.17 -14.19
N ALA A 31 -23.05 17.55 -14.86
CA ALA A 31 -23.26 16.30 -15.59
C ALA A 31 -23.59 15.13 -14.64
N LEU A 32 -22.93 15.05 -13.48
CA LEU A 32 -23.25 14.06 -12.45
C LEU A 32 -24.68 14.24 -11.94
N LYS A 33 -25.11 15.48 -11.66
CA LYS A 33 -26.48 15.78 -11.23
C LYS A 33 -27.50 15.36 -12.28
N ALA A 34 -27.28 15.70 -13.54
CA ALA A 34 -28.17 15.32 -14.64
C ALA A 34 -28.27 13.79 -14.77
N MET A 35 -27.14 13.07 -14.65
CA MET A 35 -27.13 11.61 -14.69
C MET A 35 -27.89 10.99 -13.52
N LEU A 36 -27.73 11.50 -12.30
CA LEU A 36 -28.46 11.03 -11.13
C LEU A 36 -29.97 11.22 -11.33
N GLN A 37 -30.40 12.40 -11.79
CA GLN A 37 -31.80 12.70 -12.06
C GLN A 37 -32.39 11.80 -13.14
N ALA A 38 -31.64 11.53 -14.20
CA ALA A 38 -32.09 10.68 -15.30
C ALA A 38 -32.16 9.18 -14.94
N LYS A 39 -31.52 8.77 -13.83
CA LYS A 39 -31.46 7.36 -13.40
C LYS A 39 -32.10 7.13 -12.03
N ASP A 40 -33.01 8.00 -11.59
CA ASP A 40 -33.66 7.89 -10.27
C ASP A 40 -32.67 7.72 -9.10
N ASN A 41 -31.52 8.39 -9.19
CA ASN A 41 -30.37 8.31 -8.28
C ASN A 41 -29.64 6.96 -8.22
N ILE A 42 -29.90 6.04 -9.16
CA ILE A 42 -29.25 4.73 -9.27
C ILE A 42 -28.26 4.75 -10.45
N LEU A 43 -26.99 5.04 -10.17
CA LEU A 43 -25.96 5.18 -11.23
C LEU A 43 -25.73 3.89 -12.04
N GLY A 44 -26.00 2.73 -11.45
CA GLY A 44 -25.76 1.43 -12.06
C GLY A 44 -24.27 1.06 -12.11
N LEU A 45 -23.52 1.39 -11.05
CA LEU A 45 -22.11 0.98 -10.95
C LEU A 45 -22.02 -0.54 -10.77
N PRO A 46 -20.97 -1.19 -11.32
CA PRO A 46 -20.78 -2.62 -11.16
C PRO A 46 -20.57 -2.97 -9.68
N MET A 47 -21.35 -3.92 -9.18
CA MET A 47 -21.24 -4.44 -7.83
C MET A 47 -19.95 -5.26 -7.67
N ILE A 48 -19.25 -5.04 -6.58
CA ILE A 48 -18.09 -5.80 -6.15
C ILE A 48 -18.52 -6.63 -4.94
N ARG A 49 -18.32 -7.95 -5.01
CA ARG A 49 -18.55 -8.87 -3.89
C ARG A 49 -17.21 -9.23 -3.26
N ASN A 50 -16.96 -8.77 -2.05
CA ASN A 50 -15.71 -9.00 -1.33
C ASN A 50 -15.94 -9.99 -0.17
N SER A 51 -15.20 -11.10 -0.15
CA SER A 51 -15.29 -12.10 0.93
C SER A 51 -14.46 -11.64 2.13
N LYS A 52 -15.07 -11.60 3.32
CA LYS A 52 -14.45 -11.16 4.57
C LYS A 52 -14.95 -11.99 5.75
N THR A 53 -14.36 -11.74 6.91
CA THR A 53 -14.91 -12.12 8.22
C THR A 53 -15.55 -10.88 8.86
N VAL A 54 -16.57 -11.07 9.69
CA VAL A 54 -17.32 -9.96 10.30
C VAL A 54 -16.46 -9.13 11.25
N ASP A 55 -15.54 -9.77 11.96
CA ASP A 55 -14.44 -9.10 12.65
C ASP A 55 -13.17 -9.27 11.80
N PRO A 56 -12.60 -8.19 11.24
CA PRO A 56 -11.38 -8.27 10.43
C PRO A 56 -10.12 -8.60 11.25
N ARG A 57 -10.17 -8.50 12.58
CA ARG A 57 -9.08 -8.87 13.50
C ARG A 57 -9.16 -10.33 13.94
N ASP A 58 -10.33 -10.95 13.87
CA ASP A 58 -10.54 -12.37 14.17
C ASP A 58 -10.87 -13.17 12.91
N SER A 59 -9.90 -13.95 12.43
CA SER A 59 -10.07 -14.84 11.27
C SER A 59 -11.03 -16.01 11.51
N GLY A 60 -11.36 -16.32 12.77
CA GLY A 60 -12.36 -17.33 13.13
C GLY A 60 -13.79 -16.78 13.17
N SER A 61 -13.97 -15.46 13.06
CA SER A 61 -15.29 -14.84 13.11
C SER A 61 -16.12 -15.13 11.86
N THR A 62 -17.44 -14.92 11.95
CA THR A 62 -18.42 -15.31 10.93
C THR A 62 -18.04 -14.78 9.53
N PRO A 63 -17.94 -15.66 8.50
CA PRO A 63 -17.73 -15.23 7.13
C PRO A 63 -18.90 -14.41 6.59
N VAL A 64 -18.61 -13.33 5.87
CA VAL A 64 -19.58 -12.41 5.28
C VAL A 64 -19.16 -11.97 3.88
N TYR A 65 -20.12 -11.45 3.12
CA TYR A 65 -19.85 -10.70 1.90
C TYR A 65 -20.07 -9.21 2.13
N GLN A 66 -19.07 -8.40 1.78
CA GLN A 66 -19.22 -6.95 1.65
C GLN A 66 -19.57 -6.63 0.19
N LEU A 67 -20.69 -5.94 0.00
CA LEU A 67 -21.13 -5.45 -1.30
C LEU A 67 -20.67 -4.00 -1.45
N GLU A 68 -19.81 -3.78 -2.44
CA GLU A 68 -19.11 -2.51 -2.63
C GLU A 68 -19.31 -2.02 -4.08
N THR A 69 -19.05 -0.75 -4.32
CA THR A 69 -18.82 -0.21 -5.67
C THR A 69 -17.56 0.63 -5.66
N ALA A 70 -16.86 0.72 -6.79
CA ALA A 70 -15.69 1.57 -6.93
C ALA A 70 -16.05 2.85 -7.70
N MET A 71 -15.72 4.01 -7.13
CA MET A 71 -15.99 5.30 -7.80
C MET A 71 -15.31 5.41 -9.16
N GLY A 72 -14.12 4.81 -9.34
CA GLY A 72 -13.41 4.77 -10.62
C GLY A 72 -14.17 4.02 -11.72
N SER A 73 -15.07 3.09 -11.38
CA SER A 73 -15.91 2.38 -12.36
C SER A 73 -16.91 3.31 -13.05
N ALA A 74 -17.09 4.53 -12.54
CA ALA A 74 -17.91 5.55 -13.19
C ALA A 74 -17.41 5.89 -14.60
N ILE A 75 -16.12 5.68 -14.89
CA ILE A 75 -15.56 5.87 -16.24
C ILE A 75 -16.33 5.07 -17.32
N GLY A 76 -16.92 3.93 -16.96
CA GLY A 76 -17.69 3.09 -17.88
C GLY A 76 -19.15 3.53 -18.10
N ILE A 77 -19.67 4.49 -17.33
CA ILE A 77 -21.08 4.93 -17.42
C ILE A 77 -21.24 6.37 -17.89
N PHE A 78 -20.18 7.18 -17.89
CA PHE A 78 -20.20 8.56 -18.40
C PHE A 78 -19.76 8.60 -19.86
N GLN A 79 -20.65 9.06 -20.74
CA GLN A 79 -20.30 9.35 -22.12
C GLN A 79 -19.24 10.46 -22.16
N GLY A 80 -18.17 10.24 -22.93
CA GLY A 80 -17.06 11.20 -23.03
C GLY A 80 -16.09 11.17 -21.85
N ALA A 81 -16.20 10.22 -20.91
CA ALA A 81 -15.18 10.02 -19.90
C ALA A 81 -13.86 9.56 -20.53
N GLY A 82 -12.75 9.97 -19.94
CA GLY A 82 -11.40 9.63 -20.41
C GLY A 82 -10.43 9.45 -19.25
N ALA A 83 -9.25 8.92 -19.55
CA ALA A 83 -8.15 8.78 -18.60
C ALA A 83 -6.97 9.65 -19.03
N ILE A 84 -6.26 10.22 -18.05
CA ILE A 84 -5.03 10.98 -18.27
C ILE A 84 -3.90 10.37 -17.46
N ARG A 85 -2.75 10.15 -18.11
CA ARG A 85 -1.54 9.68 -17.44
C ARG A 85 -0.93 10.84 -16.67
N VAL A 86 -0.68 10.64 -15.38
CA VAL A 86 -0.04 11.60 -14.48
C VAL A 86 1.31 11.08 -13.99
N PRO A 87 2.25 11.95 -13.59
CA PRO A 87 3.50 11.51 -12.98
C PRO A 87 3.27 10.83 -11.63
N ARG A 88 4.20 9.94 -11.22
CA ARG A 88 4.16 9.19 -9.96
C ARG A 88 4.04 10.08 -8.73
N THR A 89 4.57 11.31 -8.79
CA THR A 89 4.50 12.33 -7.73
C THR A 89 3.07 12.75 -7.35
N ARG A 90 2.04 12.36 -8.12
CA ARG A 90 0.62 12.56 -7.78
C ARG A 90 -0.02 11.35 -7.08
N PHE A 91 0.75 10.34 -6.73
CA PHE A 91 0.23 9.10 -6.16
C PHE A 91 1.21 8.53 -5.13
N ALA A 92 0.86 8.63 -3.84
CA ALA A 92 1.55 8.01 -2.72
C ALA A 92 0.53 7.16 -1.93
N PRO A 93 0.17 5.95 -2.43
CA PRO A 93 -0.86 5.13 -1.79
C PRO A 93 -0.36 4.55 -0.47
N VAL A 94 -1.25 4.48 0.53
CA VAL A 94 -1.10 3.63 1.71
C VAL A 94 -2.25 2.67 1.74
N LYS A 95 -1.98 1.38 1.48
CA LYS A 95 -2.94 0.28 1.50
C LYS A 95 -2.56 -0.76 2.54
N THR A 96 -1.27 -0.90 2.83
CA THR A 96 -0.75 -1.81 3.83
C THR A 96 0.20 -1.10 4.80
N THR A 97 0.63 -1.82 5.83
CA THR A 97 1.66 -1.36 6.77
C THR A 97 3.03 -1.25 6.12
N GLU A 98 3.31 -2.01 5.06
CA GLU A 98 4.49 -1.81 4.20
C GLU A 98 4.50 -0.43 3.56
N ASP A 99 3.38 -0.03 2.94
CA ASP A 99 3.26 1.30 2.34
C ASP A 99 3.42 2.40 3.40
N LEU A 100 2.85 2.18 4.59
CA LEU A 100 2.96 3.11 5.71
C LEU A 100 4.41 3.23 6.20
N LEU A 101 5.13 2.12 6.32
CA LEU A 101 6.54 2.11 6.70
C LEU A 101 7.37 2.90 5.70
N ALA A 102 7.13 2.69 4.40
CA ALA A 102 7.81 3.44 3.35
C ALA A 102 7.56 4.95 3.48
N ILE A 103 6.30 5.38 3.61
CA ILE A 103 5.96 6.81 3.73
C ILE A 103 6.47 7.45 5.03
N ARG A 104 6.58 6.68 6.12
CA ARG A 104 7.14 7.15 7.39
C ARG A 104 8.67 7.26 7.36
N SER A 105 9.35 6.59 6.43
CA SER A 105 10.80 6.67 6.26
C SER A 105 11.23 7.90 5.45
N ASP A 106 12.53 8.13 5.40
CA ASP A 106 13.19 9.13 4.55
C ASP A 106 13.18 8.81 3.05
N ALA A 107 12.62 7.66 2.63
CA ALA A 107 12.34 7.39 1.22
C ALA A 107 11.24 8.32 0.63
N TYR A 108 10.48 9.00 1.49
CA TYR A 108 9.49 10.00 1.12
C TYR A 108 9.73 11.30 1.92
N ILE A 109 9.30 12.43 1.34
CA ILE A 109 9.37 13.74 1.99
C ILE A 109 8.01 14.44 1.94
N LEU A 110 7.82 15.36 2.89
CA LEU A 110 6.75 16.35 2.86
C LEU A 110 7.26 17.61 2.15
N THR A 111 6.62 17.98 1.04
CA THR A 111 6.94 19.20 0.30
C THR A 111 6.37 20.45 0.98
N ASP A 112 6.87 21.64 0.59
CA ASP A 112 6.39 22.93 1.10
C ASP A 112 4.89 23.20 0.84
N ASP A 113 4.32 22.56 -0.18
CA ASP A 113 2.88 22.57 -0.48
C ASP A 113 2.13 21.37 0.12
N TYR A 114 2.71 20.76 1.16
CA TYR A 114 2.13 19.70 1.99
C TYR A 114 1.76 18.42 1.23
N ARG A 115 2.55 18.02 0.23
CA ARG A 115 2.40 16.73 -0.45
C ARG A 115 3.45 15.73 0.03
N ILE A 116 3.04 14.47 0.14
CA ILE A 116 3.97 13.35 0.28
C ILE A 116 4.43 12.90 -1.10
N VAL A 117 5.73 12.97 -1.34
CA VAL A 117 6.37 12.55 -2.59
C VAL A 117 7.60 11.70 -2.30
N GLY A 118 8.02 10.87 -3.25
CA GLY A 118 9.31 10.17 -3.12
C GLY A 118 10.44 11.18 -2.96
N ASN A 119 11.38 10.87 -2.07
CA ASN A 119 12.51 11.75 -1.77
C ASN A 119 13.37 11.94 -3.04
N PRO A 120 13.58 13.18 -3.53
CA PRO A 120 14.43 13.45 -4.70
C PRO A 120 15.89 13.04 -4.53
N GLU A 121 16.38 12.92 -3.29
CA GLU A 121 17.74 12.48 -2.98
C GLU A 121 17.93 10.97 -3.20
N ARG A 122 16.85 10.20 -3.22
CA ARG A 122 16.89 8.77 -3.52
C ARG A 122 17.20 8.54 -5.00
N THR A 123 18.30 7.87 -5.29
CA THR A 123 18.72 7.51 -6.66
C THR A 123 18.16 6.18 -7.16
N LEU A 124 17.52 5.41 -6.28
CA LEU A 124 16.96 4.09 -6.56
C LEU A 124 15.51 4.17 -7.05
N GLU A 125 15.03 3.08 -7.66
CA GLU A 125 13.61 2.92 -7.96
C GLU A 125 12.75 2.87 -6.68
N GLN A 126 11.43 2.77 -6.86
CA GLN A 126 10.50 2.67 -5.76
C GLN A 126 10.84 1.49 -4.84
N ILE A 127 10.98 1.76 -3.55
CA ILE A 127 11.28 0.74 -2.55
C ILE A 127 10.21 -0.36 -2.53
N VAL A 128 10.66 -1.60 -2.42
CA VAL A 128 9.81 -2.77 -2.20
C VAL A 128 9.98 -3.24 -0.76
N ILE A 129 8.89 -3.24 0.00
CA ILE A 129 8.88 -3.71 1.38
C ILE A 129 7.97 -4.94 1.49
N SER A 130 8.44 -5.96 2.20
CA SER A 130 7.70 -7.17 2.53
C SER A 130 7.81 -7.43 4.03
N LEU A 131 6.70 -7.33 4.75
CA LEU A 131 6.66 -7.59 6.19
C LEU A 131 5.84 -8.86 6.48
N ASP A 132 6.30 -9.63 7.45
CA ASP A 132 5.59 -10.82 7.91
C ASP A 132 4.17 -10.48 8.41
N LYS A 133 3.14 -11.03 7.75
CA LYS A 133 1.75 -10.72 8.08
C LYS A 133 1.32 -11.25 9.45
N ALA A 134 2.06 -12.18 10.06
CA ALA A 134 1.81 -12.60 11.43
C ALA A 134 2.11 -11.49 12.45
N TYR A 135 3.05 -10.60 12.14
CA TYR A 135 3.62 -9.63 13.10
C TYR A 135 3.43 -8.17 12.72
N TYR A 136 3.17 -7.86 11.44
CA TYR A 136 3.11 -6.46 10.98
C TYR A 136 1.82 -6.14 10.22
N LYS A 137 0.84 -7.05 10.16
CA LYS A 137 -0.38 -6.82 9.36
C LYS A 137 -1.26 -5.71 9.92
N LEU A 138 -1.41 -5.65 11.24
CA LEU A 138 -2.19 -4.61 11.92
C LEU A 138 -1.28 -3.45 12.30
N ILE A 139 -1.86 -2.25 12.33
CA ILE A 139 -1.10 -1.02 12.59
C ILE A 139 -0.48 -1.02 13.98
N ASP A 140 -1.22 -1.48 14.99
CA ASP A 140 -0.76 -1.59 16.38
C ASP A 140 0.39 -2.59 16.52
N ASP A 141 0.33 -3.71 15.80
CA ASP A 141 1.42 -4.69 15.77
C ASP A 141 2.68 -4.12 15.09
N MET A 142 2.51 -3.37 14.00
CA MET A 142 3.60 -2.70 13.31
C MET A 142 4.22 -1.59 14.19
N GLU A 143 3.41 -0.76 14.85
CA GLU A 143 3.90 0.32 15.70
C GLU A 143 4.67 -0.20 16.91
N ALA A 144 4.26 -1.33 17.49
CA ALA A 144 5.00 -1.98 18.59
C ALA A 144 6.42 -2.42 18.18
N ARG A 145 6.64 -2.69 16.88
CA ARG A 145 7.93 -3.18 16.32
C ARG A 145 8.79 -2.07 15.72
N PHE A 146 8.20 -0.90 15.51
CA PHE A 146 8.91 0.33 15.13
C PHE A 146 8.67 1.43 16.19
N PRO A 147 9.02 1.19 17.47
CA PRO A 147 8.72 2.12 18.57
C PRO A 147 9.43 3.47 18.43
N HIS A 148 10.51 3.51 17.63
CA HIS A 148 11.29 4.72 17.34
C HIS A 148 11.02 5.29 15.93
N GLY A 149 10.00 4.79 15.22
CA GLY A 149 9.72 5.14 13.84
C GLY A 149 10.40 4.22 12.83
N ALA A 150 10.26 4.57 11.55
CA ALA A 150 10.86 3.81 10.46
C ALA A 150 12.39 3.95 10.48
N PRO A 151 13.15 2.90 10.10
CA PRO A 151 14.57 3.05 9.82
C PRO A 151 14.78 3.96 8.60
N SER A 152 16.01 4.42 8.39
CA SER A 152 16.41 5.05 7.13
C SER A 152 16.35 4.02 6.01
N LEU A 153 15.61 4.35 4.96
CA LEU A 153 15.36 3.53 3.78
C LEU A 153 15.76 4.24 2.48
N ILE A 154 16.33 5.44 2.54
CA ILE A 154 16.71 6.25 1.37
C ILE A 154 17.59 5.48 0.37
N ASP A 155 18.53 4.68 0.86
CA ASP A 155 19.44 3.83 0.06
C ASP A 155 19.02 2.35 0.03
N CYS A 156 17.88 2.00 0.61
CA CYS A 156 17.37 0.62 0.62
C CYS A 156 16.63 0.31 -0.68
N GLU A 157 17.10 -0.65 -1.47
CA GLU A 157 16.43 -1.14 -2.68
C GLU A 157 15.18 -1.97 -2.32
N ARG A 158 15.35 -2.90 -1.38
CA ARG A 158 14.30 -3.81 -0.92
C ARG A 158 14.49 -4.14 0.55
N LEU A 159 13.39 -4.23 1.28
CA LEU A 159 13.34 -4.71 2.65
C LEU A 159 12.42 -5.93 2.74
N ALA A 160 12.93 -7.04 3.25
CA ALA A 160 12.13 -8.20 3.65
C ALA A 160 12.37 -8.52 5.12
N ILE A 161 11.29 -8.63 5.91
CA ILE A 161 11.37 -9.03 7.32
C ILE A 161 10.51 -10.28 7.54
N THR A 162 11.12 -11.32 8.11
CA THR A 162 10.48 -12.58 8.49
C THR A 162 10.67 -12.80 9.99
N GLY A 163 9.59 -13.15 10.69
CA GLY A 163 9.61 -13.30 12.16
C GLY A 163 9.37 -12.00 12.94
N ASP A 164 9.38 -12.12 14.28
CA ASP A 164 9.11 -11.01 15.20
C ASP A 164 10.38 -10.18 15.45
N VAL A 165 10.48 -9.01 14.81
CA VAL A 165 11.65 -8.14 14.87
C VAL A 165 11.24 -6.73 15.28
N THR A 166 11.95 -6.15 16.24
CA THR A 166 11.82 -4.74 16.63
C THR A 166 13.08 -3.96 16.27
N PHE A 167 12.95 -2.64 16.12
CA PHE A 167 14.05 -1.76 15.70
C PHE A 167 14.40 -0.74 16.78
N GLY A 168 15.69 -0.66 17.12
CA GLY A 168 16.25 0.46 17.86
C GLY A 168 16.22 1.77 17.04
N PRO A 169 16.53 2.91 17.68
CA PRO A 169 16.63 4.19 16.98
C PRO A 169 17.81 4.20 15.99
N ASP A 170 17.74 5.11 15.02
CA ASP A 170 18.84 5.45 14.10
C ASP A 170 19.37 4.28 13.25
N VAL A 171 18.55 3.26 12.99
CA VAL A 171 18.90 2.15 12.09
C VAL A 171 18.89 2.60 10.63
N VAL A 172 19.91 2.20 9.87
CA VAL A 172 20.08 2.51 8.45
C VAL A 172 20.11 1.22 7.63
N LEU A 173 19.24 1.12 6.63
CA LEU A 173 19.17 0.00 5.71
C LEU A 173 19.58 0.44 4.31
N SER A 174 20.48 -0.30 3.66
CA SER A 174 20.98 0.00 2.31
C SER A 174 21.01 -1.24 1.43
N GLY A 175 20.77 -1.10 0.13
CA GLY A 175 20.72 -2.23 -0.80
C GLY A 175 19.52 -3.16 -0.58
N ALA A 176 19.69 -4.44 -0.89
CA ALA A 176 18.67 -5.48 -0.74
C ALA A 176 18.81 -6.16 0.62
N VAL A 177 18.01 -5.72 1.60
CA VAL A 177 18.08 -6.16 2.99
C VAL A 177 17.02 -7.24 3.27
N GLN A 178 17.48 -8.31 3.90
CA GLN A 178 16.61 -9.36 4.44
C GLN A 178 16.94 -9.58 5.92
N ILE A 179 15.94 -9.46 6.79
CA ILE A 179 16.08 -9.67 8.23
C ILE A 179 15.21 -10.84 8.63
N ILE A 180 15.83 -11.86 9.22
CA ILE A 180 15.17 -13.12 9.57
C ILE A 180 15.34 -13.35 11.07
N ASN A 181 14.22 -13.51 11.78
CA ASN A 181 14.19 -14.08 13.12
C ASN A 181 13.51 -15.45 13.03
N GLU A 182 14.27 -16.52 13.28
CA GLU A 182 13.78 -17.90 13.29
C GLU A 182 13.40 -18.40 14.69
N SER A 183 13.63 -17.58 15.72
CA SER A 183 13.32 -17.93 17.11
C SER A 183 11.87 -17.61 17.47
N ASP A 184 11.38 -18.27 18.52
CA ASP A 184 10.05 -18.01 19.09
C ASP A 184 10.02 -16.72 19.94
N GLU A 185 11.17 -16.06 20.14
CA GLU A 185 11.30 -14.83 20.92
C GLU A 185 11.43 -13.62 19.99
N GLN A 186 10.92 -12.46 20.42
CA GLN A 186 11.15 -11.22 19.70
C GLN A 186 12.64 -10.84 19.72
N ARG A 187 13.18 -10.48 18.56
CA ARG A 187 14.57 -10.01 18.41
C ARG A 187 14.63 -8.54 18.07
N GLN A 188 15.67 -7.85 18.54
CA GLN A 188 15.88 -6.44 18.27
C GLN A 188 17.05 -6.20 17.33
N VAL A 189 16.85 -5.32 16.35
CA VAL A 189 17.94 -4.68 15.63
C VAL A 189 18.47 -3.55 16.51
N GLU A 190 19.73 -3.64 16.89
CA GLU A 190 20.41 -2.68 17.76
C GLU A 190 20.37 -1.25 17.23
N ALA A 191 20.41 -0.29 18.15
CA ALA A 191 20.45 1.14 17.83
C ALA A 191 21.67 1.48 16.95
N GLY A 192 21.47 2.34 15.95
CA GLY A 192 22.54 2.78 15.03
C GLY A 192 23.06 1.68 14.10
N ALA A 193 22.42 0.52 14.03
CA ALA A 193 22.86 -0.55 13.15
C ALA A 193 22.77 -0.13 11.67
N VAL A 194 23.81 -0.46 10.91
CA VAL A 194 23.82 -0.35 9.44
C VAL A 194 23.73 -1.76 8.87
N ILE A 195 22.73 -2.03 8.03
CA ILE A 195 22.49 -3.34 7.42
C ILE A 195 22.42 -3.17 5.90
N GLU A 196 23.28 -3.90 5.18
CA GLU A 196 23.45 -3.77 3.73
C GLU A 196 23.03 -5.02 2.94
N ALA A 197 22.72 -6.11 3.64
CA ALA A 197 22.44 -7.42 3.06
C ALA A 197 21.54 -8.26 4.00
N GLU A 198 21.67 -9.58 3.94
CA GLU A 198 20.98 -10.50 4.84
C GLU A 198 21.53 -10.42 6.27
N LYS A 199 20.62 -10.45 7.25
CA LYS A 199 20.92 -10.53 8.68
C LYS A 199 19.97 -11.52 9.37
N VAL A 200 20.54 -12.55 9.98
CA VAL A 200 19.81 -13.49 10.84
C VAL A 200 20.00 -13.06 12.30
N LEU A 201 18.90 -12.99 13.06
CA LEU A 201 18.84 -12.54 14.47
C LEU A 201 18.57 -13.69 15.46
#